data_AF-A0A7S4FJZ4-F1
#
_entry.id   AF-A0A7S4FJZ4-F1
#
_cell.length_a   1.000
_cell.length_b   1.000
_cell.length_c   1.000
_cell.angle_alpha   90.00
_cell.angle_beta   90.00
_cell.angle_gamma   90.00
#
_symmetry.space_group_name_H-M   'P 1'
#
loop_
_entity.id
_entity.type
_entity.pdbx_description
1 polymer ?
#
loop_
_entity_poly.entity_id
_entity_poly.type
_entity_poly.pdbx_seq_one_letter_code
_entity_poly.pdbx_strand_id
1 'polypeptide(L)'
;QQKIAGVVRRLVQEFDVAGVYVDQVGSQPPALCTDRSHNHTLLGGNYWRMGYRRMLELSRVRRAADQPYGVLVTEENAEAYMDQVGGYLLLEGYANFTVGSFSAVYGGYAITMGSIFMPVELTQDPRVFQAHVARMLVFGSALGWMSLGDSNDMLELLLQPQYRPQLLFLRTAVQHRRRAVKYLVYGRMLRPVRLTTPVPVIPSRGTYYRAVDYPAVLTGAWLEGPVPNSASAFPSVLVLMANAHSEALEVGLSLDLSRYELPASPLGYSLHRHDLEGDAVLLGTYSALVGYALTLQPREIVALVMQPIMPSLPATHPRPVLSSSPAPVARNASPVAVNASANASVSQSPVPTSRSGLGVGGTLLVLSVVCGAVGLCCAALFQRIINPEVTASDAFQIVLSGISHWLHTKVWTPEPPQRPEETPGSEEEDDELFAYSDDDFL
;
A
#
# COMPACT_ATOMS: atom_id res chain seq x y z
N GLN A 1 12.31 21.11 8.68
CA GLN A 1 13.14 20.01 8.12
C GLN A 1 13.69 19.08 9.21
N GLN A 2 14.62 19.51 10.07
CA GLN A 2 15.26 18.63 11.08
C GLN A 2 14.28 17.96 12.05
N LYS A 3 13.22 18.67 12.46
CA LYS A 3 12.19 18.15 13.37
C LYS A 3 11.53 16.88 12.79
N ILE A 4 11.03 16.95 11.57
CA ILE A 4 10.38 15.82 10.88
C ILE A 4 11.36 14.67 10.68
N ALA A 5 12.57 14.95 10.19
CA ALA A 5 13.61 13.91 10.01
C ALA A 5 13.98 13.22 11.33
N GLY A 6 14.03 13.98 12.43
CA GLY A 6 14.21 13.43 13.77
C GLY A 6 13.08 12.49 14.17
N VAL A 7 11.82 12.87 13.96
CA VAL A 7 10.65 12.03 14.26
C VAL A 7 10.66 10.75 13.43
N VAL A 8 10.86 10.85 12.11
CA VAL A 8 10.95 9.68 11.22
C VAL A 8 12.05 8.73 11.69
N ARG A 9 13.22 9.26 12.05
CA ARG A 9 14.34 8.45 12.54
C ARG A 9 13.95 7.64 13.77
N ARG A 10 13.31 8.28 14.74
CA ARG A 10 12.85 7.62 15.96
C ARG A 10 11.84 6.52 15.65
N LEU A 11 10.83 6.82 14.83
CA LEU A 11 9.83 5.82 14.42
C LEU A 11 10.49 4.58 13.78
N VAL A 12 11.42 4.79 12.86
CA VAL A 12 12.06 3.69 12.12
C VAL A 12 13.08 2.91 12.97
N GLN A 13 13.85 3.57 13.83
CA GLN A 13 14.96 2.94 14.55
C GLN A 13 14.62 2.55 15.99
N GLU A 14 13.79 3.32 16.69
CA GLU A 14 13.39 3.05 18.08
C GLU A 14 12.12 2.18 18.14
N PHE A 15 11.19 2.37 17.19
CA PHE A 15 9.91 1.66 17.15
C PHE A 15 9.80 0.62 16.02
N ASP A 16 10.86 0.47 15.22
CA ASP A 16 10.99 -0.54 14.16
C ASP A 16 9.82 -0.56 13.15
N VAL A 17 9.24 0.60 12.83
CA VAL A 17 8.19 0.67 11.80
C VAL A 17 8.78 0.45 10.40
N ALA A 18 8.04 -0.28 9.55
CA ALA A 18 8.45 -0.56 8.18
C ALA A 18 8.38 0.68 7.25
N GLY A 19 7.58 1.67 7.63
CA GLY A 19 7.44 2.92 6.88
C GLY A 19 6.75 4.01 7.67
N VAL A 20 6.87 5.23 7.18
CA VAL A 20 6.29 6.44 7.79
C VAL A 20 5.56 7.24 6.73
N TYR A 21 4.31 7.60 7.04
CA TYR A 21 3.54 8.56 6.28
C TYR A 21 3.93 9.98 6.71
N VAL A 22 4.36 10.79 5.74
CA VAL A 22 4.67 12.20 5.92
C VAL A 22 3.61 12.99 5.20
N ASP A 23 2.76 13.66 5.97
CA ASP A 23 1.56 14.30 5.44
C ASP A 23 1.88 15.44 4.47
N GLN A 24 0.95 15.70 3.54
CA GLN A 24 0.90 16.87 2.69
C GLN A 24 2.07 17.15 1.71
N VAL A 25 3.13 16.32 1.64
CA VAL A 25 4.27 16.59 0.75
C VAL A 25 3.84 16.60 -0.71
N GLY A 26 3.01 15.65 -1.13
CA GLY A 26 2.51 15.55 -2.50
C GLY A 26 1.17 16.26 -2.75
N SER A 27 0.54 16.83 -1.72
CA SER A 27 -0.79 17.45 -1.77
C SER A 27 -0.70 18.98 -1.76
N GLN A 28 0.16 19.55 -0.90
CA GLN A 28 0.19 21.00 -0.70
C GLN A 28 0.89 21.73 -1.86
N PRO A 29 0.24 22.75 -2.45
CA PRO A 29 0.91 23.61 -3.41
C PRO A 29 2.03 24.41 -2.74
N PRO A 30 3.08 24.82 -3.48
CA PRO A 30 4.13 25.66 -2.93
C PRO A 30 3.58 26.98 -2.36
N ALA A 31 3.77 27.21 -1.06
CA ALA A 31 3.40 28.49 -0.47
C ALA A 31 4.36 29.58 -0.96
N LEU A 32 3.83 30.72 -1.42
CA LEU A 32 4.62 31.88 -1.79
C LEU A 32 5.18 32.57 -0.54
N CYS A 33 6.45 32.97 -0.59
CA CYS A 33 7.10 33.62 0.56
C CYS A 33 7.69 34.97 0.15
N THR A 34 7.32 36.01 0.91
CA THR A 34 7.74 37.40 0.71
C THR A 34 8.84 37.85 1.67
N ASP A 35 9.20 37.01 2.64
CA ASP A 35 10.19 37.34 3.66
C ASP A 35 11.61 37.21 3.11
N ARG A 36 12.32 38.33 3.06
CA ARG A 36 13.71 38.42 2.55
C ARG A 36 14.73 37.76 3.48
N SER A 37 14.39 37.53 4.74
CA SER A 37 15.29 36.95 5.73
C SER A 37 15.51 35.44 5.56
N HIS A 38 14.59 34.75 4.87
CA HIS A 38 14.64 33.29 4.71
C HIS A 38 15.64 32.77 3.65
N ASN A 39 16.37 33.68 2.99
CA ASN A 39 17.47 33.36 2.06
C ASN A 39 17.09 32.34 0.95
N HIS A 40 15.91 32.52 0.37
CA HIS A 40 15.48 31.82 -0.84
C HIS A 40 14.77 32.80 -1.78
N THR A 41 14.47 32.37 -3.00
CA THR A 41 13.75 33.19 -3.98
C THR A 41 12.40 33.65 -3.40
N LEU A 42 12.10 34.94 -3.55
CA LEU A 42 10.82 35.51 -3.11
C LEU A 42 9.71 35.17 -4.09
N LEU A 43 8.47 35.06 -3.59
CA LEU A 43 7.25 34.89 -4.38
C LEU A 43 7.28 33.68 -5.34
N GLY A 44 8.12 32.67 -5.06
CA GLY A 44 8.17 31.41 -5.83
C GLY A 44 9.58 30.88 -6.06
N GLY A 45 9.77 30.14 -7.15
CA GLY A 45 11.00 29.40 -7.44
C GLY A 45 10.93 27.95 -6.93
N ASN A 46 12.08 27.35 -6.64
CA ASN A 46 12.17 25.92 -6.30
C ASN A 46 12.37 25.63 -4.80
N TYR A 47 12.39 26.65 -3.93
CA TYR A 47 12.77 26.48 -2.52
C TYR A 47 11.86 25.53 -1.76
N TRP A 48 10.56 25.53 -2.07
CA TRP A 48 9.57 24.64 -1.45
C TRP A 48 9.94 23.18 -1.72
N ARG A 49 10.09 22.84 -3.01
CA ARG A 49 10.53 21.52 -3.45
C ARG A 49 11.87 21.16 -2.83
N MET A 50 12.87 22.05 -2.89
CA MET A 50 14.21 21.78 -2.36
C MET A 50 14.20 21.55 -0.83
N GLY A 51 13.34 22.26 -0.11
CA GLY A 51 13.15 22.10 1.33
C GLY A 51 12.56 20.74 1.69
N TYR A 52 11.49 20.31 0.99
CA TYR A 52 10.93 18.98 1.14
C TYR A 52 11.93 17.90 0.74
N ARG A 53 12.66 18.10 -0.36
CA ARG A 53 13.69 17.14 -0.79
C ARG A 53 14.76 16.94 0.26
N ARG A 54 15.26 18.02 0.84
CA ARG A 54 16.24 17.96 1.91
C ARG A 54 15.68 17.27 3.15
N MET A 55 14.43 17.54 3.51
CA MET A 55 13.77 16.87 4.63
C MET A 55 13.64 15.36 4.39
N LEU A 56 13.16 14.93 3.22
CA LEU A 56 12.99 13.52 2.88
C LEU A 56 14.33 12.78 2.82
N GLU A 57 15.39 13.40 2.29
CA GLU A 57 16.76 12.86 2.34
C GLU A 57 17.24 12.64 3.78
N LEU A 58 17.02 13.61 4.67
CA LEU A 58 17.39 13.48 6.08
C LEU A 58 16.55 12.43 6.83
N SER A 59 15.34 12.17 6.35
CA SER A 59 14.41 11.16 6.85
C SER A 59 14.72 9.74 6.36
N ARG A 60 15.54 9.57 5.32
CA ARG A 60 15.93 8.25 4.80
C ARG A 60 16.89 7.55 5.74
N VAL A 61 16.32 6.76 6.66
CA VAL A 61 17.07 5.97 7.63
C VAL A 61 16.76 4.48 7.48
N ARG A 62 17.75 3.65 7.79
CA ARG A 62 17.58 2.19 7.86
C ARG A 62 16.98 1.80 9.20
N ARG A 63 16.16 0.75 9.20
CA ARG A 63 15.62 0.12 10.42
C ARG A 63 16.74 -0.39 11.32
N ALA A 64 17.72 -1.06 10.72
CA ALA A 64 18.99 -1.49 11.32
C ALA A 64 20.10 -1.51 10.25
N ALA A 65 21.35 -1.72 10.63
CA ALA A 65 22.50 -1.63 9.70
C ALA A 65 22.40 -2.55 8.47
N ASP A 66 21.81 -3.74 8.66
CA ASP A 66 21.60 -4.80 7.67
C ASP A 66 20.17 -4.82 7.09
N GLN A 67 19.28 -3.96 7.58
CA GLN A 67 17.89 -3.89 7.16
C GLN A 67 17.66 -2.81 6.08
N PRO A 68 16.56 -2.91 5.32
CA PRO A 68 16.18 -1.88 4.36
C PRO A 68 15.88 -0.54 5.04
N TYR A 69 15.83 0.50 4.20
CA TYR A 69 15.29 1.80 4.60
C TYR A 69 13.82 1.68 4.99
N GLY A 70 13.40 2.46 5.99
CA GLY A 70 11.98 2.69 6.21
C GLY A 70 11.36 3.34 4.99
N VAL A 71 10.22 2.83 4.53
CA VAL A 71 9.53 3.38 3.35
C VAL A 71 8.87 4.70 3.73
N LEU A 72 9.12 5.75 2.95
CA LEU A 72 8.39 7.02 3.10
C LEU A 72 7.21 7.01 2.15
N VAL A 73 6.03 7.35 2.65
CA VAL A 73 4.82 7.56 1.85
C VAL A 73 4.24 8.93 2.17
N THR A 74 3.45 9.50 1.27
CA THR A 74 2.88 10.85 1.47
C THR A 74 1.48 10.98 0.88
N GLU A 75 0.83 12.08 1.18
CA GLU A 75 -0.44 12.50 0.62
C GLU A 75 -0.29 12.93 -0.85
N GLU A 76 -1.23 12.51 -1.70
CA GLU A 76 -1.39 12.87 -3.11
C GLU A 76 -0.18 12.64 -4.02
N ASN A 77 -0.43 12.61 -5.33
CA ASN A 77 0.51 12.04 -6.30
C ASN A 77 1.37 13.06 -7.06
N ALA A 78 1.96 14.05 -6.35
CA ALA A 78 2.91 14.97 -6.98
C ALA A 78 4.20 14.27 -7.43
N GLU A 79 4.43 14.26 -8.74
CA GLU A 79 5.58 13.61 -9.40
C GLU A 79 6.94 14.14 -8.93
N ALA A 80 7.00 15.40 -8.48
CA ALA A 80 8.24 16.10 -8.14
C ALA A 80 9.05 15.47 -6.98
N TYR A 81 8.41 14.56 -6.23
CA TYR A 81 8.95 13.88 -5.05
C TYR A 81 9.06 12.35 -5.23
N MET A 82 8.70 11.80 -6.39
CA MET A 82 8.59 10.35 -6.62
C MET A 82 9.92 9.61 -6.46
N ASP A 83 11.05 10.28 -6.65
CA ASP A 83 12.38 9.71 -6.42
C ASP A 83 12.70 9.51 -4.93
N GLN A 84 11.91 10.13 -4.04
CA GLN A 84 12.15 10.18 -2.61
C GLN A 84 11.16 9.36 -1.77
N VAL A 85 9.92 9.18 -2.24
CA VAL A 85 8.87 8.39 -1.59
C VAL A 85 8.64 7.05 -2.31
N GLY A 86 8.18 6.04 -1.57
CA GLY A 86 7.82 4.73 -2.11
C GLY A 86 6.35 4.60 -2.52
N GLY A 87 5.50 5.56 -2.13
CA GLY A 87 4.09 5.53 -2.47
C GLY A 87 3.30 6.75 -2.02
N TYR A 88 2.07 6.81 -2.51
CA TYR A 88 1.17 7.95 -2.39
C TYR A 88 -0.20 7.50 -1.90
N LEU A 89 -0.68 8.13 -0.83
CA LEU A 89 -2.08 8.07 -0.42
C LEU A 89 -2.89 8.95 -1.37
N LEU A 90 -3.77 8.37 -2.16
CA LEU A 90 -4.68 9.13 -3.03
C LEU A 90 -5.91 9.51 -2.21
N LEU A 91 -6.11 10.80 -1.96
CA LEU A 91 -7.23 11.34 -1.18
C LEU A 91 -8.36 11.80 -2.09
N GLU A 92 -8.04 12.30 -3.29
CA GLU A 92 -9.02 12.78 -4.24
C GLU A 92 -10.00 11.67 -4.63
N GLY A 93 -11.25 11.89 -4.22
CA GLY A 93 -12.38 11.07 -4.61
C GLY A 93 -12.50 11.08 -6.12
N TYR A 94 -12.29 9.92 -6.71
CA TYR A 94 -12.40 9.70 -8.15
C TYR A 94 -13.63 10.39 -8.75
N ALA A 95 -13.47 11.46 -9.53
CA ALA A 95 -14.58 12.12 -10.23
C ALA A 95 -15.20 11.23 -11.33
N ASN A 96 -16.36 11.65 -11.86
CA ASN A 96 -16.91 11.08 -13.08
C ASN A 96 -15.86 11.11 -14.20
N PHE A 97 -15.77 10.01 -14.95
CA PHE A 97 -14.82 9.84 -16.06
C PHE A 97 -13.33 9.85 -15.68
N THR A 98 -12.98 9.71 -14.40
CA THR A 98 -11.59 9.47 -14.00
C THR A 98 -11.02 8.23 -14.68
N VAL A 99 -9.78 8.38 -15.13
CA VAL A 99 -8.96 7.32 -15.72
C VAL A 99 -7.70 7.16 -14.87
N GLY A 100 -7.13 5.94 -14.83
CA GLY A 100 -5.88 5.66 -14.12
C GLY A 100 -4.64 6.23 -14.82
N SER A 101 -4.62 7.54 -15.11
CA SER A 101 -3.54 8.21 -15.84
C SER A 101 -2.21 8.11 -15.11
N PHE A 102 -2.22 8.31 -13.79
CA PHE A 102 -1.01 8.21 -12.96
C PHE A 102 -0.38 6.82 -13.06
N SER A 103 -1.19 5.76 -12.91
CA SER A 103 -0.74 4.37 -13.08
C SER A 103 -0.28 4.03 -14.50
N ALA A 104 -0.81 4.72 -15.52
CA ALA A 104 -0.42 4.51 -16.92
C ALA A 104 0.93 5.15 -17.27
N VAL A 105 1.27 6.26 -16.63
CA VAL A 105 2.55 6.96 -16.82
C VAL A 105 3.62 6.42 -15.86
N TYR A 106 3.27 6.27 -14.58
CA TYR A 106 4.20 6.01 -13.47
C TYR A 106 4.06 4.63 -12.82
N GLY A 107 3.26 3.73 -13.40
CA GLY A 107 3.21 2.33 -12.95
C GLY A 107 4.62 1.70 -12.90
N GLY A 108 4.93 1.04 -11.78
CA GLY A 108 6.27 0.48 -11.52
C GLY A 108 7.22 1.42 -10.77
N TYR A 109 6.94 2.72 -10.70
CA TYR A 109 7.81 3.70 -10.01
C TYR A 109 7.36 4.01 -8.58
N ALA A 110 6.06 4.05 -8.32
CA ALA A 110 5.50 4.31 -6.99
C ALA A 110 4.20 3.51 -6.79
N ILE A 111 3.91 3.16 -5.53
CA ILE A 111 2.67 2.51 -5.15
C ILE A 111 1.63 3.57 -4.82
N THR A 112 0.49 3.57 -5.50
CA THR A 112 -0.69 4.31 -5.04
C THR A 112 -1.43 3.48 -4.00
N MET A 113 -1.96 4.11 -2.97
CA MET A 113 -2.69 3.44 -1.89
C MET A 113 -3.85 4.27 -1.41
N GLY A 114 -4.88 3.58 -0.90
CA GLY A 114 -6.02 4.23 -0.26
C GLY A 114 -6.89 5.03 -1.21
N SER A 115 -8.09 5.30 -0.71
CA SER A 115 -9.06 6.27 -1.21
C SER A 115 -10.04 6.53 -0.07
N ILE A 116 -10.58 7.73 0.06
CA ILE A 116 -11.49 8.04 1.16
C ILE A 116 -12.77 7.21 0.99
N PHE A 117 -13.12 6.43 2.01
CA PHE A 117 -14.38 5.71 2.04
C PHE A 117 -15.35 6.43 2.96
N MET A 118 -16.57 6.68 2.47
CA MET A 118 -17.62 7.31 3.27
C MET A 118 -18.70 6.30 3.66
N PRO A 119 -19.25 6.34 4.91
CA PRO A 119 -20.34 5.47 5.36
C PRO A 119 -21.53 5.38 4.41
N VAL A 120 -21.86 6.51 3.77
CA VAL A 120 -22.92 6.63 2.77
C VAL A 120 -22.75 5.69 1.56
N GLU A 121 -21.52 5.34 1.19
CA GLU A 121 -21.22 4.40 0.10
C GLU A 121 -21.64 2.96 0.43
N LEU A 122 -21.76 2.64 1.71
CA LEU A 122 -22.31 1.36 2.18
C LEU A 122 -23.81 1.47 2.47
N THR A 123 -24.24 2.55 3.15
CA THR A 123 -25.61 2.61 3.70
C THR A 123 -26.68 2.98 2.67
N GLN A 124 -26.37 3.77 1.64
CA GLN A 124 -27.37 4.13 0.61
C GLN A 124 -27.46 3.09 -0.49
N ASP A 125 -26.33 2.72 -1.07
CA ASP A 125 -26.22 1.66 -2.07
C ASP A 125 -24.89 0.93 -1.91
N PRO A 126 -24.87 -0.24 -1.26
CA PRO A 126 -23.66 -1.02 -1.04
C PRO A 126 -22.87 -1.38 -2.30
N ARG A 127 -23.45 -1.24 -3.50
CA ARG A 127 -22.75 -1.43 -4.78
C ARG A 127 -21.76 -0.30 -5.06
N VAL A 128 -21.97 0.89 -4.49
CA VAL A 128 -21.04 2.02 -4.61
C VAL A 128 -19.71 1.67 -3.96
N PHE A 129 -19.72 1.17 -2.72
CA PHE A 129 -18.51 0.66 -2.07
C PHE A 129 -17.79 -0.40 -2.92
N GLN A 130 -18.54 -1.34 -3.50
CA GLN A 130 -17.95 -2.39 -4.36
C GLN A 130 -17.32 -1.80 -5.62
N ALA A 131 -18.00 -0.85 -6.27
CA ALA A 131 -17.50 -0.18 -7.46
C ALA A 131 -16.26 0.66 -7.14
N HIS A 132 -16.21 1.26 -5.96
CA HIS A 132 -15.05 2.00 -5.46
C HIS A 132 -13.85 1.06 -5.24
N VAL A 133 -14.03 -0.06 -4.53
CA VAL A 133 -13.00 -1.09 -4.35
C VAL A 133 -12.53 -1.65 -5.70
N ALA A 134 -13.47 -1.92 -6.61
CA ALA A 134 -13.19 -2.38 -7.97
C ALA A 134 -12.33 -1.37 -8.74
N ARG A 135 -12.64 -0.06 -8.64
CA ARG A 135 -11.87 1.02 -9.27
C ARG A 135 -10.44 1.05 -8.76
N MET A 136 -10.26 1.04 -7.44
CA MET A 136 -8.93 0.97 -6.83
C MET A 136 -8.14 -0.23 -7.33
N LEU A 137 -8.78 -1.41 -7.42
CA LEU A 137 -8.14 -2.63 -7.91
C LEU A 137 -7.71 -2.50 -9.37
N VAL A 138 -8.62 -2.08 -10.27
CA VAL A 138 -8.30 -2.02 -11.71
C VAL A 138 -7.28 -0.92 -12.03
N PHE A 139 -7.18 0.11 -11.19
CA PHE A 139 -6.15 1.15 -11.25
C PHE A 139 -4.85 0.80 -10.51
N GLY A 140 -4.78 -0.40 -9.91
CA GLY A 140 -3.57 -0.92 -9.30
C GLY A 140 -3.24 -0.35 -7.93
N SER A 141 -4.16 0.42 -7.32
CA SER A 141 -3.97 0.97 -5.99
C SER A 141 -3.97 -0.11 -4.91
N ALA A 142 -3.18 0.05 -3.86
CA ALA A 142 -3.36 -0.71 -2.63
C ALA A 142 -4.72 -0.41 -2.02
N LEU A 143 -5.50 -1.46 -1.77
CA LEU A 143 -6.87 -1.38 -1.25
C LEU A 143 -6.82 -1.04 0.24
N GLY A 144 -7.64 -0.10 0.70
CA GLY A 144 -7.73 0.25 2.11
C GLY A 144 -7.98 1.74 2.36
N TRP A 145 -7.53 2.20 3.53
CA TRP A 145 -7.88 3.47 4.17
C TRP A 145 -9.36 3.54 4.60
N MET A 146 -9.79 2.47 5.29
CA MET A 146 -11.19 2.25 5.71
C MET A 146 -11.47 2.61 7.18
N SER A 147 -10.62 3.41 7.81
CA SER A 147 -10.90 4.02 9.13
C SER A 147 -9.84 5.07 9.45
N LEU A 148 -10.31 6.29 9.76
CA LEU A 148 -9.66 7.21 10.68
C LEU A 148 -10.74 7.52 11.71
N GLY A 149 -10.44 7.29 12.99
CA GLY A 149 -11.38 7.54 14.08
C GLY A 149 -11.99 8.94 13.99
N ASP A 150 -13.22 9.07 14.51
CA ASP A 150 -13.91 10.33 14.85
C ASP A 150 -15.09 10.78 13.97
N SER A 151 -15.66 9.90 13.13
CA SER A 151 -17.06 10.01 12.58
C SER A 151 -17.31 9.08 11.38
N ASN A 152 -16.24 8.55 10.79
CA ASN A 152 -16.26 7.71 9.58
C ASN A 152 -15.71 6.30 9.88
N ASP A 153 -16.27 5.60 10.88
CA ASP A 153 -15.85 4.23 11.18
C ASP A 153 -16.40 3.23 10.15
N MET A 154 -15.83 3.32 8.96
CA MET A 154 -16.13 2.46 7.83
C MET A 154 -15.78 1.00 8.12
N LEU A 155 -14.77 0.76 8.95
CA LEU A 155 -14.36 -0.60 9.31
C LEU A 155 -15.42 -1.25 10.20
N GLU A 156 -15.84 -0.59 11.27
CA GLU A 156 -16.91 -1.10 12.13
C GLU A 156 -18.21 -1.31 11.35
N LEU A 157 -18.57 -0.37 10.47
CA LEU A 157 -19.73 -0.49 9.61
C LEU A 157 -19.61 -1.71 8.68
N LEU A 158 -18.49 -1.88 7.97
CA LEU A 158 -18.26 -2.98 7.03
C LEU A 158 -18.29 -4.37 7.70
N LEU A 159 -17.98 -4.44 8.99
CA LEU A 159 -18.00 -5.69 9.77
C LEU A 159 -19.42 -6.12 10.18
N GLN A 160 -20.45 -5.28 10.01
CA GLN A 160 -21.82 -5.65 10.34
C GLN A 160 -22.34 -6.76 9.40
N PRO A 161 -23.15 -7.72 9.90
CA PRO A 161 -23.54 -8.92 9.14
C PRO A 161 -24.18 -8.63 7.78
N GLN A 162 -24.95 -7.56 7.64
CA GLN A 162 -25.61 -7.19 6.39
C GLN A 162 -24.63 -6.76 5.28
N TYR A 163 -23.43 -6.32 5.62
CA TYR A 163 -22.39 -5.95 4.65
C TYR A 163 -21.38 -7.07 4.37
N ARG A 164 -21.67 -8.29 4.83
CA ARG A 164 -20.86 -9.49 4.52
C ARG A 164 -20.55 -9.63 3.03
N PRO A 165 -21.48 -9.40 2.08
CA PRO A 165 -21.15 -9.49 0.65
C PRO A 165 -20.08 -8.48 0.18
N GLN A 166 -20.05 -7.28 0.76
CA GLN A 166 -19.08 -6.23 0.46
C GLN A 166 -17.72 -6.56 1.05
N LEU A 167 -17.70 -7.09 2.29
CA LEU A 167 -16.49 -7.59 2.92
C LEU A 167 -15.86 -8.75 2.13
N LEU A 168 -16.68 -9.69 1.63
CA LEU A 168 -16.20 -10.79 0.78
C LEU A 168 -15.67 -10.31 -0.57
N PHE A 169 -16.32 -9.30 -1.16
CA PHE A 169 -15.83 -8.66 -2.38
C PHE A 169 -14.46 -8.00 -2.17
N LEU A 170 -14.30 -7.24 -1.08
CA LEU A 170 -13.02 -6.64 -0.70
C LEU A 170 -11.94 -7.72 -0.50
N ARG A 171 -12.25 -8.79 0.23
CA ARG A 171 -11.31 -9.92 0.42
C ARG A 171 -10.86 -10.51 -0.91
N THR A 172 -11.81 -10.72 -1.82
CA THR A 172 -11.53 -11.25 -3.17
C THR A 172 -10.64 -10.30 -3.96
N ALA A 173 -10.92 -8.99 -3.91
CA ALA A 173 -10.10 -7.96 -4.55
C ALA A 173 -8.67 -7.94 -4.00
N VAL A 174 -8.49 -8.06 -2.68
CA VAL A 174 -7.17 -8.16 -2.04
C VAL A 174 -6.41 -9.41 -2.53
N GLN A 175 -7.10 -10.55 -2.65
CA GLN A 175 -6.50 -11.79 -3.13
C GLN A 175 -6.05 -11.69 -4.61
N HIS A 176 -6.88 -11.13 -5.48
CA HIS A 176 -6.47 -10.84 -6.86
C HIS A 176 -5.28 -9.89 -6.91
N ARG A 177 -5.30 -8.80 -6.11
CA ARG A 177 -4.18 -7.85 -6.07
C ARG A 177 -2.87 -8.52 -5.67
N ARG A 178 -2.90 -9.37 -4.65
CA ARG A 178 -1.71 -10.12 -4.18
C ARG A 178 -1.15 -11.04 -5.25
N ARG A 179 -2.00 -11.70 -6.05
CA ARG A 179 -1.55 -12.55 -7.16
C ARG A 179 -1.02 -11.73 -8.34
N ALA A 180 -1.59 -10.56 -8.55
CA ALA A 180 -1.26 -9.69 -9.67
C ALA A 180 -0.12 -8.70 -9.38
N VAL A 181 0.69 -8.89 -8.32
CA VAL A 181 1.77 -7.97 -7.92
C VAL A 181 2.73 -7.64 -9.07
N LYS A 182 3.10 -8.62 -9.91
CA LYS A 182 3.96 -8.39 -11.08
C LYS A 182 3.38 -7.44 -12.14
N TYR A 183 2.07 -7.21 -12.09
CA TYR A 183 1.37 -6.26 -12.95
C TYR A 183 1.03 -4.98 -12.16
N LEU A 184 0.32 -5.11 -11.04
CA LEU A 184 -0.26 -3.97 -10.30
C LEU A 184 0.70 -3.26 -9.34
N VAL A 185 1.96 -3.70 -9.25
CA VAL A 185 3.00 -3.02 -8.45
C VAL A 185 4.19 -2.71 -9.34
N TYR A 186 4.70 -3.73 -10.03
CA TYR A 186 5.90 -3.60 -10.86
C TYR A 186 5.59 -3.22 -12.32
N GLY A 187 4.36 -3.44 -12.76
CA GLY A 187 3.94 -3.23 -14.14
C GLY A 187 3.41 -1.83 -14.39
N ARG A 188 3.01 -1.62 -15.65
CA ARG A 188 2.48 -0.34 -16.13
C ARG A 188 1.06 -0.52 -16.61
N MET A 189 0.16 0.38 -16.19
CA MET A 189 -1.22 0.34 -16.67
C MET A 189 -1.25 0.67 -18.16
N LEU A 190 -2.00 -0.13 -18.91
CA LEU A 190 -2.29 0.06 -20.32
C LEU A 190 -3.69 0.66 -20.47
N ARG A 191 -4.04 1.02 -21.70
CA ARG A 191 -5.41 1.45 -22.01
C ARG A 191 -6.42 0.35 -21.61
N PRO A 192 -7.43 0.63 -20.78
CA PRO A 192 -8.43 -0.36 -20.41
C PRO A 192 -9.11 -1.00 -21.61
N VAL A 193 -9.56 -2.24 -21.45
CA VAL A 193 -10.28 -2.95 -22.51
C VAL A 193 -11.62 -2.28 -22.78
N ARG A 194 -12.03 -2.26 -24.06
CA ARG A 194 -13.32 -1.71 -24.45
C ARG A 194 -14.40 -2.78 -24.28
N LEU A 195 -15.40 -2.47 -23.46
CA LEU A 195 -16.65 -3.23 -23.43
C LEU A 195 -17.46 -2.90 -24.69
N THR A 196 -17.96 -3.93 -25.37
CA THR A 196 -18.82 -3.79 -26.56
C THR A 196 -20.30 -3.89 -26.21
N THR A 197 -20.62 -4.43 -25.03
CA THR A 197 -21.97 -4.46 -24.47
C THR A 197 -22.14 -3.31 -23.47
N PRO A 198 -23.25 -2.54 -23.53
CA PRO A 198 -23.58 -1.59 -22.48
C PRO A 198 -23.72 -2.29 -21.13
N VAL A 199 -23.25 -1.66 -20.06
CA VAL A 199 -23.38 -2.17 -18.68
C VAL A 199 -24.22 -1.20 -17.85
N PRO A 200 -24.94 -1.69 -16.82
CA PRO A 200 -25.67 -0.80 -15.91
C PRO A 200 -24.78 0.25 -15.27
N VAL A 201 -25.37 1.36 -14.87
CA VAL A 201 -24.70 2.40 -14.08
C VAL A 201 -25.14 2.25 -12.62
N ILE A 202 -24.17 2.32 -11.70
CA ILE A 202 -24.38 2.39 -10.26
C ILE A 202 -24.29 3.87 -9.87
N PRO A 203 -25.42 4.53 -9.58
CA PRO A 203 -25.40 5.94 -9.21
C PRO A 203 -24.87 6.10 -7.79
N SER A 204 -23.87 6.96 -7.59
CA SER A 204 -23.43 7.32 -6.24
C SER A 204 -23.97 8.69 -5.87
N ARG A 205 -24.78 8.74 -4.82
CA ARG A 205 -25.22 9.99 -4.21
C ARG A 205 -24.41 10.23 -2.94
N GLY A 206 -23.71 11.37 -2.89
CA GLY A 206 -23.11 11.86 -1.64
C GLY A 206 -21.73 11.31 -1.24
N THR A 207 -20.80 11.05 -2.16
CA THR A 207 -19.39 10.84 -1.74
C THR A 207 -18.76 12.14 -1.23
N TYR A 208 -17.64 12.06 -0.50
CA TYR A 208 -17.01 13.17 0.24
C TYR A 208 -16.83 14.45 -0.59
N TYR A 209 -16.54 14.33 -1.90
CA TYR A 209 -16.34 15.49 -2.77
C TYR A 209 -17.50 15.75 -3.74
N ARG A 210 -18.01 14.74 -4.47
CA ARG A 210 -19.14 14.87 -5.43
C ARG A 210 -19.88 13.54 -5.66
N ALA A 211 -21.09 13.58 -6.22
CA ALA A 211 -21.76 12.38 -6.73
C ALA A 211 -20.96 11.79 -7.91
N VAL A 212 -20.66 10.49 -7.88
CA VAL A 212 -19.83 9.80 -8.88
C VAL A 212 -20.51 8.52 -9.34
N ASP A 213 -20.92 8.48 -10.59
CA ASP A 213 -21.53 7.29 -11.16
C ASP A 213 -20.44 6.29 -11.58
N TYR A 214 -20.69 5.02 -11.32
CA TYR A 214 -19.79 3.94 -11.69
C TYR A 214 -20.43 3.06 -12.75
N PRO A 215 -19.70 2.62 -13.79
CA PRO A 215 -20.15 1.47 -14.56
C PRO A 215 -20.17 0.24 -13.66
N ALA A 216 -21.18 -0.61 -13.81
CA ALA A 216 -21.31 -1.85 -13.05
C ALA A 216 -20.13 -2.81 -13.28
N VAL A 217 -19.45 -2.68 -14.41
CA VAL A 217 -18.23 -3.44 -14.73
C VAL A 217 -17.08 -2.48 -14.94
N LEU A 218 -16.08 -2.56 -14.07
CA LEU A 218 -14.83 -1.81 -14.19
C LEU A 218 -13.74 -2.69 -14.80
N THR A 219 -12.88 -2.08 -15.62
CA THR A 219 -11.82 -2.80 -16.32
C THR A 219 -10.47 -2.09 -16.19
N GLY A 220 -9.40 -2.88 -16.19
CA GLY A 220 -8.02 -2.39 -16.23
C GLY A 220 -7.16 -3.34 -17.03
N ALA A 221 -6.21 -2.81 -17.79
CA ALA A 221 -5.22 -3.59 -18.52
C ALA A 221 -3.83 -3.21 -18.02
N TRP A 222 -2.93 -4.17 -17.88
CA TRP A 222 -1.62 -3.98 -17.27
C TRP A 222 -0.55 -4.79 -17.99
N LEU A 223 0.53 -4.12 -18.38
CA LEU A 223 1.74 -4.78 -18.86
C LEU A 223 2.51 -5.32 -17.66
N GLU A 224 3.00 -6.55 -17.77
CA GLU A 224 3.90 -7.14 -16.79
C GLU A 224 5.16 -6.29 -16.61
N GLY A 225 5.50 -6.03 -15.35
CA GLY A 225 6.71 -5.32 -14.98
C GLY A 225 7.93 -6.22 -14.89
N PRO A 226 9.14 -5.63 -14.89
CA PRO A 226 10.36 -6.38 -14.59
C PRO A 226 10.31 -6.85 -13.14
N VAL A 227 10.13 -8.16 -12.93
CA VAL A 227 10.25 -8.75 -11.60
C VAL A 227 11.69 -9.20 -11.40
N PRO A 228 12.36 -8.86 -10.28
CA PRO A 228 13.67 -9.39 -9.96
C PRO A 228 13.67 -10.92 -10.05
N ASN A 229 14.61 -11.49 -10.81
CA ASN A 229 14.75 -12.93 -11.07
C ASN A 229 13.63 -13.57 -11.91
N SER A 230 12.80 -12.79 -12.63
CA SER A 230 11.89 -13.38 -13.62
C SER A 230 12.64 -13.72 -14.91
N ALA A 231 12.56 -14.99 -15.31
CA ALA A 231 13.14 -15.52 -16.54
C ALA A 231 12.29 -15.24 -17.79
N SER A 232 11.14 -14.56 -17.66
CA SER A 232 10.28 -14.31 -18.83
C SER A 232 10.90 -13.27 -19.74
N ALA A 233 11.46 -13.71 -20.86
CA ALA A 233 12.02 -12.85 -21.90
C ALA A 233 10.96 -11.97 -22.59
N PHE A 234 9.67 -12.26 -22.37
CA PHE A 234 8.57 -11.55 -23.01
C PHE A 234 7.49 -11.16 -21.97
N PRO A 235 7.05 -9.89 -21.96
CA PRO A 235 6.05 -9.43 -21.02
C PRO A 235 4.66 -9.94 -21.41
N SER A 236 3.89 -10.33 -20.40
CA SER A 236 2.48 -10.66 -20.54
C SER A 236 1.57 -9.46 -20.23
N VAL A 237 0.29 -9.55 -20.59
CA VAL A 237 -0.73 -8.54 -20.26
C VAL A 237 -1.78 -9.15 -19.36
N LEU A 238 -2.06 -8.49 -18.24
CA LEU A 238 -3.20 -8.77 -17.39
C LEU A 238 -4.37 -7.86 -17.79
N VAL A 239 -5.56 -8.43 -17.90
CA VAL A 239 -6.82 -7.71 -17.95
C VAL A 239 -7.65 -8.10 -16.74
N LEU A 240 -7.96 -7.11 -15.92
CA LEU A 240 -8.87 -7.24 -14.79
C LEU A 240 -10.25 -6.72 -15.18
N MET A 241 -11.26 -7.46 -14.79
CA MET A 241 -12.66 -7.07 -14.89
C MET A 241 -13.33 -7.33 -13.55
N ALA A 242 -14.07 -6.36 -13.04
CA ALA A 242 -14.75 -6.46 -11.77
C ALA A 242 -16.22 -6.06 -11.93
N ASN A 243 -17.11 -7.02 -11.72
CA ASN A 243 -18.55 -6.78 -11.66
C ASN A 243 -18.89 -6.30 -10.24
N ALA A 244 -19.22 -5.02 -10.08
CA ALA A 244 -19.68 -4.44 -8.81
C ALA A 244 -21.20 -4.61 -8.60
N HIS A 245 -21.91 -5.20 -9.56
CA HIS A 245 -23.35 -5.41 -9.49
C HIS A 245 -23.71 -6.66 -8.68
N SER A 246 -24.95 -6.69 -8.18
CA SER A 246 -25.54 -7.82 -7.47
C SER A 246 -26.10 -8.91 -8.39
N GLU A 247 -26.02 -8.72 -9.71
CA GLU A 247 -26.56 -9.63 -10.72
C GLU A 247 -25.46 -10.09 -11.68
N ALA A 248 -25.71 -11.22 -12.32
CA ALA A 248 -24.85 -11.69 -13.40
C ALA A 248 -25.01 -10.78 -14.61
N LEU A 249 -23.90 -10.43 -15.27
CA LEU A 249 -23.91 -9.54 -16.44
C LEU A 249 -23.22 -10.21 -17.61
N GLU A 250 -23.89 -10.21 -18.76
CA GLU A 250 -23.27 -10.57 -20.02
C GLU A 250 -22.48 -9.39 -20.57
N VAL A 251 -21.18 -9.60 -20.81
CA VAL A 251 -20.28 -8.57 -21.31
C VAL A 251 -19.51 -9.09 -22.50
N GLY A 252 -19.60 -8.34 -23.60
CA GLY A 252 -18.69 -8.46 -24.72
C GLY A 252 -17.47 -7.56 -24.50
N LEU A 253 -16.30 -8.05 -24.84
CA LEU A 253 -15.05 -7.30 -24.80
C LEU A 253 -14.34 -7.36 -26.15
N SER A 254 -13.65 -6.27 -26.46
CA SER A 254 -12.80 -6.13 -27.62
C SER A 254 -11.36 -5.85 -27.17
N LEU A 255 -10.48 -6.84 -27.31
CA LEU A 255 -9.04 -6.67 -27.12
C LEU A 255 -8.38 -6.45 -28.47
N ASP A 256 -7.86 -5.24 -28.68
CA ASP A 256 -7.06 -4.91 -29.85
C ASP A 256 -5.59 -4.89 -29.47
N LEU A 257 -4.89 -5.97 -29.83
CA LEU A 257 -3.50 -6.22 -29.40
C LEU A 257 -2.51 -5.20 -29.97
N SER A 258 -2.85 -4.60 -31.11
CA SER A 258 -2.04 -3.55 -31.72
C SER A 258 -1.94 -2.31 -30.82
N ARG A 259 -2.89 -2.12 -29.88
CA ARG A 259 -2.92 -0.98 -28.95
C ARG A 259 -1.99 -1.14 -27.75
N TYR A 260 -1.47 -2.33 -27.52
CA TYR A 260 -0.68 -2.65 -26.34
C TYR A 260 0.83 -2.71 -26.61
N GLU A 261 1.25 -2.37 -27.84
CA GLU A 261 2.66 -2.32 -28.26
C GLU A 261 3.44 -3.57 -27.86
N LEU A 262 2.76 -4.73 -27.87
CA LEU A 262 3.38 -5.98 -27.46
C LEU A 262 4.37 -6.45 -28.52
N PRO A 263 5.46 -7.12 -28.11
CA PRO A 263 6.38 -7.74 -29.05
C PRO A 263 5.61 -8.66 -30.00
N ALA A 264 5.87 -8.53 -31.30
CA ALA A 264 5.25 -9.38 -32.30
C ALA A 264 5.51 -10.86 -31.96
N SER A 265 4.44 -11.62 -31.84
CA SER A 265 4.52 -13.06 -31.62
C SER A 265 4.17 -13.78 -32.92
N PRO A 266 5.10 -14.54 -33.55
CA PRO A 266 4.84 -15.21 -34.82
C PRO A 266 3.74 -16.28 -34.72
N LEU A 267 3.49 -16.81 -33.51
CA LEU A 267 2.45 -17.80 -33.25
C LEU A 267 1.21 -17.20 -32.57
N GLY A 268 1.15 -15.86 -32.44
CA GLY A 268 0.07 -15.16 -31.74
C GLY A 268 0.19 -15.20 -30.22
N TYR A 269 -0.92 -14.97 -29.53
CA TYR A 269 -1.02 -14.88 -28.08
C TYR A 269 -2.04 -15.87 -27.55
N SER A 270 -1.73 -16.52 -26.43
CA SER A 270 -2.68 -17.35 -25.69
C SER A 270 -3.39 -16.50 -24.64
N LEU A 271 -4.71 -16.62 -24.56
CA LEU A 271 -5.53 -15.98 -23.53
C LEU A 271 -5.95 -17.02 -22.48
N HIS A 272 -5.62 -16.74 -21.23
CA HIS A 272 -5.93 -17.60 -20.09
C HIS A 272 -6.83 -16.87 -19.11
N ARG A 273 -7.82 -17.57 -18.55
CA ARG A 273 -8.53 -17.12 -17.36
C ARG A 273 -7.83 -17.69 -16.14
N HIS A 274 -7.41 -16.82 -15.23
CA HIS A 274 -6.81 -17.20 -13.97
C HIS A 274 -7.84 -17.12 -12.84
N ASP A 275 -7.80 -18.10 -11.95
CA ASP A 275 -8.59 -18.09 -10.73
C ASP A 275 -7.79 -17.64 -9.50
N LEU A 276 -8.43 -17.76 -8.35
CA LEU A 276 -7.84 -17.47 -7.04
C LEU A 276 -7.02 -18.63 -6.47
N GLU A 277 -6.79 -19.71 -7.19
CA GLU A 277 -5.88 -20.79 -6.77
C GLU A 277 -4.56 -20.69 -7.55
N GLY A 278 -4.59 -20.00 -8.69
CA GLY A 278 -3.45 -19.82 -9.59
C GLY A 278 -3.56 -20.72 -10.81
N ASP A 279 -4.63 -21.52 -10.90
CA ASP A 279 -4.93 -22.31 -12.07
C ASP A 279 -5.34 -21.40 -13.21
N ALA A 280 -5.02 -21.86 -14.42
CA ALA A 280 -5.22 -21.13 -15.65
C ALA A 280 -5.99 -22.01 -16.64
N VAL A 281 -7.12 -21.51 -17.12
CA VAL A 281 -7.89 -22.15 -18.18
C VAL A 281 -7.62 -21.42 -19.49
N LEU A 282 -7.06 -22.13 -20.47
CA LEU A 282 -6.87 -21.61 -21.82
C LEU A 282 -8.23 -21.34 -22.45
N LEU A 283 -8.49 -20.08 -22.80
CA LEU A 283 -9.70 -19.65 -23.49
C LEU A 283 -9.54 -19.67 -25.02
N GLY A 284 -8.31 -19.53 -25.52
CA GLY A 284 -8.02 -19.56 -26.95
C GLY A 284 -6.66 -18.97 -27.30
N THR A 285 -6.37 -18.98 -28.60
CA THR A 285 -5.16 -18.40 -29.19
C THR A 285 -5.53 -17.41 -30.29
N TYR A 286 -4.84 -16.27 -30.35
CA TYR A 286 -5.26 -15.11 -31.14
C TYR A 286 -4.06 -14.39 -31.75
N SER A 287 -4.19 -13.93 -32.99
CA SER A 287 -3.14 -13.20 -33.71
C SER A 287 -3.35 -11.68 -33.74
N ALA A 288 -4.57 -11.21 -33.50
CA ALA A 288 -4.96 -9.79 -33.58
C ALA A 288 -6.18 -9.51 -32.69
N LEU A 289 -7.26 -8.97 -33.24
CA LEU A 289 -8.47 -8.59 -32.50
C LEU A 289 -9.16 -9.80 -31.85
N VAL A 290 -9.39 -9.71 -30.54
CA VAL A 290 -10.17 -10.70 -29.79
C VAL A 290 -11.51 -10.09 -29.40
N GLY A 291 -12.57 -10.55 -30.06
CA GLY A 291 -13.94 -10.40 -29.57
C GLY A 291 -14.26 -11.58 -28.66
N TYR A 292 -14.60 -11.31 -27.41
CA TYR A 292 -14.93 -12.37 -26.44
C TYR A 292 -16.15 -11.99 -25.63
N ALA A 293 -17.08 -12.92 -25.47
CA ALA A 293 -18.26 -12.76 -24.63
C ALA A 293 -18.07 -13.59 -23.36
N LEU A 294 -18.38 -13.01 -22.21
CA LEU A 294 -18.43 -13.72 -20.94
C LEU A 294 -19.63 -13.28 -20.11
N THR A 295 -20.09 -14.19 -19.27
CA THR A 295 -20.99 -13.87 -18.18
C THR A 295 -20.16 -13.66 -16.92
N LEU A 296 -20.17 -12.43 -16.39
CA LEU A 296 -19.61 -12.13 -15.08
C LEU A 296 -20.66 -12.45 -14.02
N GLN A 297 -20.33 -13.33 -13.08
CA GLN A 297 -21.19 -13.62 -11.93
C GLN A 297 -21.33 -12.38 -11.03
N PRO A 298 -22.38 -12.32 -10.18
CA PRO A 298 -22.52 -11.24 -9.22
C PRO A 298 -21.24 -11.05 -8.41
N ARG A 299 -20.73 -9.81 -8.33
CA ARG A 299 -19.56 -9.49 -7.50
C ARG A 299 -18.28 -10.23 -7.91
N GLU A 300 -18.22 -10.74 -9.14
CA GLU A 300 -17.08 -11.49 -9.63
C GLU A 300 -15.94 -10.57 -10.06
N ILE A 301 -14.71 -11.00 -9.79
CA ILE A 301 -13.49 -10.42 -10.34
C ILE A 301 -12.84 -11.48 -11.22
N VAL A 302 -12.59 -11.12 -12.48
CA VAL A 302 -11.94 -11.98 -13.47
C VAL A 302 -10.58 -11.41 -13.81
N ALA A 303 -9.57 -12.29 -13.79
CA ALA A 303 -8.23 -12.00 -14.29
C ALA A 303 -8.01 -12.79 -15.58
N LEU A 304 -7.86 -12.09 -16.70
CA LEU A 304 -7.46 -12.66 -17.97
C LEU A 304 -5.98 -12.33 -18.19
N VAL A 305 -5.16 -13.33 -18.49
CA VAL A 305 -3.75 -13.14 -18.77
C VAL A 305 -3.48 -13.55 -20.21
N MET A 306 -2.87 -12.64 -20.94
CA MET A 306 -2.45 -12.84 -22.30
C MET A 306 -0.94 -12.97 -22.37
N GLN A 307 -0.48 -14.03 -23.02
CA GLN A 307 0.93 -14.38 -23.13
C GLN A 307 1.32 -14.63 -24.58
N PRO A 308 2.50 -14.16 -25.05
CA PRO A 308 2.99 -14.50 -26.37
C PRO A 308 3.29 -15.99 -26.48
N ILE A 309 2.86 -16.60 -27.58
CA ILE A 309 3.15 -18.00 -27.89
C ILE A 309 4.52 -18.05 -28.56
N MET A 310 5.50 -18.60 -27.85
CA MET A 310 6.86 -18.72 -28.37
C MET A 310 7.01 -19.98 -29.20
N PRO A 311 7.72 -19.93 -30.35
CA PRO A 311 8.21 -21.14 -30.99
C PRO A 311 9.04 -21.91 -29.95
N SER A 312 8.85 -23.22 -29.85
CA SER A 312 9.78 -24.04 -29.08
C SER A 312 11.18 -23.78 -29.64
N LEU A 313 12.06 -23.21 -28.82
CA LEU A 313 13.47 -23.14 -29.17
C LEU A 313 13.91 -24.59 -29.43
N PRO A 314 14.51 -24.91 -30.59
CA PRO A 314 15.08 -26.23 -30.80
C PRO A 314 16.05 -26.48 -29.64
N ALA A 315 15.97 -27.68 -29.04
CA ALA A 315 16.79 -28.06 -27.90
C ALA A 315 18.27 -28.15 -28.30
N THR A 316 18.92 -27.00 -28.49
CA THR A 316 20.34 -26.92 -28.76
C THR A 316 21.05 -26.86 -27.42
N HIS A 317 21.28 -28.03 -26.84
CA HIS A 317 22.55 -28.51 -26.29
C HIS A 317 22.27 -29.71 -25.35
N PRO A 318 22.94 -30.87 -25.55
CA PRO A 318 22.93 -31.91 -24.55
C PRO A 318 23.56 -31.36 -23.26
N ARG A 319 22.83 -31.46 -22.14
CA ARG A 319 23.40 -31.18 -20.82
C ARG A 319 24.69 -32.01 -20.66
N PRO A 320 25.81 -31.44 -20.18
CA PRO A 320 26.95 -32.24 -19.81
C PRO A 320 26.50 -33.22 -18.73
N VAL A 321 26.73 -34.51 -18.96
CA VAL A 321 26.53 -35.54 -17.95
C VAL A 321 27.54 -35.27 -16.83
N LEU A 322 27.08 -34.66 -15.74
CA LEU A 322 27.84 -34.59 -14.50
C LEU A 322 27.81 -35.99 -13.88
N SER A 323 28.95 -36.69 -13.95
CA SER A 323 29.13 -37.98 -13.30
C SER A 323 28.98 -37.82 -11.79
N SER A 324 28.19 -38.72 -11.20
CA SER A 324 27.97 -38.83 -9.76
C SER A 324 29.25 -39.11 -8.97
N SER A 325 29.32 -38.45 -7.80
CA SER A 325 30.13 -38.71 -6.60
C SER A 325 31.45 -37.96 -6.43
N PRO A 326 31.58 -37.20 -5.32
CA PRO A 326 32.81 -37.10 -4.57
C PRO A 326 32.74 -37.96 -3.28
N ALA A 327 33.78 -38.77 -3.09
CA ALA A 327 34.08 -39.52 -1.88
C ALA A 327 34.35 -38.59 -0.67
N PRO A 328 34.14 -39.06 0.58
CA PRO A 328 34.36 -38.25 1.77
C PRO A 328 35.86 -38.13 2.08
N VAL A 329 36.38 -36.90 2.16
CA VAL A 329 37.75 -36.64 2.62
C VAL A 329 37.73 -36.24 4.09
N ALA A 330 38.53 -36.95 4.87
CA ALA A 330 38.69 -36.85 6.31
C ALA A 330 39.29 -35.51 6.76
N ARG A 331 38.82 -35.02 7.91
CA ARG A 331 39.39 -33.90 8.66
C ARG A 331 40.67 -34.36 9.37
N ASN A 332 41.79 -33.69 9.13
CA ASN A 332 42.93 -33.68 10.03
C ASN A 332 43.12 -32.27 10.59
N ALA A 333 43.11 -32.19 11.92
CA ALA A 333 43.46 -31.02 12.70
C ALA A 333 44.96 -31.04 13.02
N SER A 334 45.63 -29.88 13.01
CA SER A 334 46.62 -29.46 14.01
C SER A 334 47.26 -28.09 13.68
N PRO A 335 47.87 -27.40 14.67
CA PRO A 335 47.75 -25.95 14.88
C PRO A 335 49.10 -25.18 14.82
N VAL A 336 49.07 -23.86 14.59
CA VAL A 336 50.18 -22.90 14.87
C VAL A 336 49.55 -21.50 15.07
N ALA A 337 49.43 -20.98 16.30
CA ALA A 337 50.37 -20.17 17.08
C ALA A 337 50.41 -18.65 16.73
N VAL A 338 49.78 -17.88 17.62
CA VAL A 338 50.22 -16.65 18.33
C VAL A 338 51.17 -15.68 17.60
N ASN A 339 50.74 -14.42 17.49
CA ASN A 339 51.53 -13.33 18.06
C ASN A 339 50.69 -12.10 18.46
N ALA A 340 50.95 -11.65 19.68
CA ALA A 340 50.37 -10.48 20.34
C ALA A 340 51.46 -9.43 20.57
N SER A 341 51.10 -8.15 20.50
CA SER A 341 51.65 -7.01 21.28
C SER A 341 50.77 -5.78 20.94
N ALA A 342 50.02 -5.20 21.89
CA ALA A 342 50.42 -4.28 22.98
C ALA A 342 50.93 -2.94 22.40
N ASN A 343 50.52 -1.72 22.76
CA ASN A 343 49.95 -1.07 23.97
C ASN A 343 49.37 0.31 23.52
N ALA A 344 48.22 0.82 23.99
CA ALA A 344 47.87 1.47 25.27
C ALA A 344 48.12 3.01 25.34
N SER A 345 47.04 3.78 25.62
CA SER A 345 46.95 5.01 26.48
C SER A 345 45.62 5.74 26.16
N VAL A 346 44.54 5.69 26.96
CA VAL A 346 44.23 6.41 28.23
C VAL A 346 44.33 7.94 28.17
N SER A 347 43.18 8.62 28.22
CA SER A 347 43.00 9.90 28.94
C SER A 347 41.55 10.04 29.42
N GLN A 348 41.36 10.28 30.72
CA GLN A 348 40.07 10.51 31.39
C GLN A 348 39.82 12.00 31.69
N SER A 349 38.53 12.32 31.84
CA SER A 349 37.90 13.40 32.67
C SER A 349 37.44 14.69 31.96
N PRO A 350 36.46 15.47 32.51
CA PRO A 350 35.53 15.22 33.62
C PRO A 350 34.03 15.48 33.34
N VAL A 351 33.21 15.05 34.31
CA VAL A 351 31.76 15.29 34.49
C VAL A 351 31.47 16.75 34.90
N PRO A 352 30.30 17.31 34.54
CA PRO A 352 29.62 18.26 35.40
C PRO A 352 28.22 17.78 35.81
N THR A 353 27.96 17.92 37.10
CA THR A 353 26.67 17.78 37.78
C THR A 353 25.78 19.00 37.54
N SER A 354 24.50 18.80 37.21
CA SER A 354 23.43 19.72 37.63
C SER A 354 22.09 18.98 37.75
N ARG A 355 21.47 19.10 38.93
CA ARG A 355 20.11 18.67 39.26
C ARG A 355 19.12 19.81 38.96
N SER A 356 18.02 19.48 38.28
CA SER A 356 16.63 19.98 38.39
C SER A 356 15.94 19.71 37.03
N GLY A 357 14.72 19.24 36.85
CA GLY A 357 13.62 18.75 37.69
C GLY A 357 12.43 18.44 36.74
N LEU A 358 11.58 17.50 37.16
CA LEU A 358 10.16 17.30 36.76
C LEU A 358 9.82 16.76 35.34
N GLY A 359 9.63 15.43 35.27
CA GLY A 359 8.31 14.81 35.11
C GLY A 359 7.63 14.78 33.73
N VAL A 360 8.00 13.83 32.86
CA VAL A 360 7.15 13.32 31.76
C VAL A 360 7.29 11.79 31.65
N GLY A 361 6.88 11.07 32.70
CA GLY A 361 7.05 9.61 32.80
C GLY A 361 5.76 8.79 32.66
N GLY A 362 4.60 9.37 32.95
CA GLY A 362 3.33 8.63 33.01
C GLY A 362 2.65 8.41 31.66
N THR A 363 2.69 9.39 30.76
CA THR A 363 1.91 9.38 29.50
C THR A 363 2.50 8.42 28.44
N LEU A 364 3.82 8.21 28.44
CA LEU A 364 4.50 7.32 27.49
C LEU A 364 4.25 5.83 27.78
N LEU A 365 4.00 5.45 29.04
CA LEU A 365 3.72 4.07 29.41
C LEU A 365 2.29 3.67 29.01
N VAL A 366 1.32 4.57 29.19
CA VAL A 366 -0.08 4.34 28.78
C VAL A 366 -0.20 4.27 27.25
N LEU A 367 0.49 5.13 26.50
CA LEU A 367 0.53 5.04 25.04
C LEU A 367 1.17 3.72 24.55
N SER A 368 2.22 3.24 25.21
CA SER A 368 2.89 1.98 24.82
C SER A 368 2.02 0.75 25.04
N VAL A 369 1.22 0.74 26.13
CA VAL A 369 0.25 -0.33 26.43
C VAL A 369 -0.91 -0.33 25.43
N VAL A 370 -1.43 0.85 25.06
CA VAL A 370 -2.52 0.98 24.09
C VAL A 370 -2.05 0.63 22.67
N CYS A 371 -0.89 1.12 22.22
CA CYS A 371 -0.37 0.80 20.89
C CYS A 371 0.01 -0.68 20.73
N GLY A 372 0.55 -1.32 21.77
CA GLY A 372 0.88 -2.75 21.76
C GLY A 372 -0.37 -3.64 21.69
N ALA A 373 -1.42 -3.31 22.46
CA ALA A 373 -2.68 -4.04 22.44
C ALA A 373 -3.44 -3.85 21.11
N VAL A 374 -3.46 -2.63 20.57
CA VAL A 374 -4.10 -2.33 19.26
C VAL A 374 -3.37 -3.05 18.12
N GLY A 375 -2.03 -3.04 18.11
CA GLY A 375 -1.24 -3.73 17.09
C GLY A 375 -1.45 -5.26 17.09
N LEU A 376 -1.56 -5.88 18.26
CA LEU A 376 -1.84 -7.31 18.41
C LEU A 376 -3.27 -7.67 18.01
N CYS A 377 -4.25 -6.83 18.34
CA CYS A 377 -5.64 -6.98 17.90
C CYS A 377 -5.76 -6.87 16.37
N CYS A 378 -5.07 -5.91 15.75
CA CYS A 378 -5.01 -5.78 14.30
C CYS A 378 -4.37 -7.01 13.63
N ALA A 379 -3.27 -7.53 14.19
CA ALA A 379 -2.60 -8.72 13.66
C ALA A 379 -3.46 -10.00 13.77
N ALA A 380 -4.16 -10.18 14.90
CA ALA A 380 -5.07 -11.30 15.11
C ALA A 380 -6.32 -11.20 14.20
N LEU A 381 -6.86 -10.00 14.02
CA LEU A 381 -7.98 -9.75 13.09
C LEU A 381 -7.55 -9.99 11.64
N PHE A 382 -6.34 -9.56 11.27
CA PHE A 382 -5.76 -9.78 9.94
C PHE A 382 -5.51 -11.28 9.68
N GLN A 383 -5.03 -12.02 10.68
CA GLN A 383 -4.90 -13.49 10.59
C GLN A 383 -6.24 -14.19 10.43
N ARG A 384 -7.29 -13.72 11.12
CA ARG A 384 -8.64 -14.29 11.01
C ARG A 384 -9.32 -14.00 9.65
N ILE A 385 -8.99 -12.86 9.04
CA ILE A 385 -9.40 -12.51 7.66
C ILE A 385 -8.69 -13.42 6.64
N ILE A 386 -7.45 -13.82 6.92
CA ILE A 386 -6.63 -14.64 6.03
C ILE A 386 -6.94 -16.14 6.20
N ASN A 387 -7.09 -16.64 7.42
CA ASN A 387 -7.26 -18.05 7.74
C ASN A 387 -8.48 -18.31 8.65
N PRO A 388 -9.60 -18.83 8.11
CA PRO A 388 -10.86 -18.97 8.85
C PRO A 388 -10.86 -20.09 9.91
N GLU A 389 -9.86 -20.97 9.92
CA GLU A 389 -9.73 -22.03 10.93
C GLU A 389 -9.20 -21.53 12.28
N VAL A 390 -8.70 -20.29 12.35
CA VAL A 390 -8.26 -19.68 13.62
C VAL A 390 -9.50 -19.30 14.43
N THR A 391 -9.73 -20.04 15.52
CA THR A 391 -10.87 -19.79 16.40
C THR A 391 -10.66 -18.52 17.22
N ALA A 392 -11.76 -17.97 17.77
CA ALA A 392 -11.66 -16.85 18.72
C ALA A 392 -10.83 -17.21 19.96
N SER A 393 -10.79 -18.50 20.34
CA SER A 393 -9.99 -19.00 21.46
C SER A 393 -8.50 -18.98 21.12
N ASP A 394 -8.11 -19.36 19.90
CA ASP A 394 -6.71 -19.34 19.46
C ASP A 394 -6.17 -17.91 19.36
N ALA A 395 -6.96 -16.98 18.81
CA ALA A 395 -6.62 -15.56 18.76
C ALA A 395 -6.46 -14.96 20.17
N PHE A 396 -7.34 -15.35 21.11
CA PHE A 396 -7.25 -14.93 22.50
C PHE A 396 -6.03 -15.50 23.23
N GLN A 397 -5.67 -16.76 22.97
CA GLN A 397 -4.46 -17.39 23.53
C GLN A 397 -3.17 -16.77 22.98
N ILE A 398 -3.15 -16.37 21.70
CA ILE A 398 -2.02 -15.64 21.11
C ILE A 398 -1.84 -14.28 21.81
N VAL A 399 -2.93 -13.54 22.03
CA VAL A 399 -2.91 -12.26 22.75
C VAL A 399 -2.48 -12.46 24.21
N LEU A 400 -3.03 -13.46 24.91
CA LEU A 400 -2.65 -13.77 26.29
C LEU A 400 -1.20 -14.22 26.44
N SER A 401 -0.68 -14.98 25.48
CA SER A 401 0.74 -15.41 25.49
C SER A 401 1.69 -14.22 25.30
N GLY A 402 1.32 -13.25 24.46
CA GLY A 402 2.06 -11.99 24.30
C GLY A 402 2.04 -11.11 25.55
N ILE A 403 0.87 -11.00 26.19
CA ILE A 403 0.70 -10.25 27.45
C ILE A 403 1.47 -10.93 28.59
N SER A 404 1.41 -12.26 28.72
CA SER A 404 2.11 -13.02 29.75
C SER A 404 3.63 -12.91 29.59
N HIS A 405 4.16 -13.05 28.37
CA HIS A 405 5.59 -12.87 28.11
C HIS A 405 6.07 -11.45 28.46
N TRP A 406 5.23 -10.43 28.22
CA TRP A 406 5.54 -9.05 28.55
C TRP A 406 5.50 -8.79 30.07
N LEU A 407 4.47 -9.26 30.78
CA LEU A 407 4.29 -9.09 32.23
C LEU A 407 5.41 -9.75 33.07
N HIS A 408 6.04 -10.81 32.56
CA HIS A 408 7.16 -11.46 33.25
C HIS A 408 8.50 -10.70 33.13
N THR A 409 8.61 -9.67 32.29
CA THR A 409 9.88 -8.97 32.04
C THR A 409 10.08 -7.67 32.80
N LYS A 410 9.08 -7.13 33.52
CA LYS A 410 9.24 -5.93 34.35
C LYS A 410 8.30 -5.92 35.56
N VAL A 411 8.86 -6.10 36.75
CA VAL A 411 8.22 -5.73 38.02
C VAL A 411 8.92 -4.47 38.55
N TRP A 412 8.20 -3.35 38.55
CA TRP A 412 8.55 -2.18 39.35
C TRP A 412 7.26 -1.61 39.95
N THR A 413 7.23 -1.45 41.27
CA THR A 413 6.11 -0.91 42.04
C THR A 413 6.41 0.52 42.48
N PRO A 414 5.51 1.49 42.29
CA PRO A 414 5.61 2.76 43.02
C PRO A 414 4.37 3.07 43.90
N GLU A 415 4.65 3.79 44.98
CA GLU A 415 3.71 4.42 45.92
C GLU A 415 2.80 5.48 45.27
N PRO A 416 1.65 5.82 45.88
CA PRO A 416 0.67 6.73 45.28
C PRO A 416 1.04 8.22 45.49
N PRO A 417 0.90 9.09 44.47
CA PRO A 417 1.11 10.52 44.64
C PRO A 417 -0.17 11.25 45.09
N GLN A 418 0.02 12.29 45.88
CA GLN A 418 -1.02 13.21 46.38
C GLN A 418 -1.50 14.19 45.29
N ARG A 419 -2.80 14.51 45.30
CA ARG A 419 -3.47 15.49 44.41
C ARG A 419 -3.23 16.93 44.87
N PRO A 420 -3.07 17.90 43.95
CA PRO A 420 -3.42 19.29 44.19
C PRO A 420 -4.79 19.66 43.58
N GLU A 421 -5.41 20.66 44.19
CA GLU A 421 -6.77 21.18 43.98
C GLU A 421 -6.98 21.91 42.63
N GLU A 422 -8.21 21.82 42.11
CA GLU A 422 -8.69 22.48 40.89
C GLU A 422 -9.18 23.91 41.16
N THR A 423 -9.01 24.80 40.18
CA THR A 423 -9.75 26.07 40.08
C THR A 423 -10.41 26.15 38.70
N PRO A 424 -11.69 26.58 38.59
CA PRO A 424 -12.41 26.61 37.31
C PRO A 424 -12.33 27.99 36.63
N GLY A 425 -12.08 27.99 35.32
CA GLY A 425 -12.12 29.17 34.46
C GLY A 425 -12.46 28.78 33.03
N SER A 426 -13.53 29.39 32.52
CA SER A 426 -14.15 29.29 31.20
C SER A 426 -13.28 29.77 30.04
N GLU A 427 -13.44 29.19 28.86
CA GLU A 427 -13.33 29.90 27.58
C GLU A 427 -14.08 29.12 26.47
N GLU A 428 -14.99 29.82 25.79
CA GLU A 428 -15.68 29.44 24.56
C GLU A 428 -14.71 29.61 23.37
N GLU A 429 -14.62 28.62 22.48
CA GLU A 429 -13.94 28.74 21.19
C GLU A 429 -14.97 28.61 20.05
N ASP A 430 -15.01 29.65 19.21
CA ASP A 430 -15.78 29.76 17.98
C ASP A 430 -15.13 28.95 16.84
N ASP A 431 -15.90 28.01 16.27
CA ASP A 431 -15.55 27.30 15.03
C ASP A 431 -16.11 28.06 13.81
N GLU A 432 -15.30 28.91 13.16
CA GLU A 432 -15.57 29.40 11.80
C GLU A 432 -14.86 28.51 10.75
N LEU A 433 -15.63 27.64 10.11
CA LEU A 433 -15.25 26.86 8.93
C LEU A 433 -15.09 27.79 7.70
N PHE A 434 -13.92 27.75 7.07
CA PHE A 434 -13.68 28.35 5.75
C PHE A 434 -14.45 27.59 4.66
N ALA A 435 -15.54 28.18 4.17
CA ALA A 435 -16.20 27.78 2.93
C ALA A 435 -15.51 28.45 1.73
N TYR A 436 -14.90 27.67 0.84
CA TYR A 436 -14.48 28.13 -0.48
C TYR A 436 -15.69 28.14 -1.41
N SER A 437 -15.99 29.27 -2.04
CA SER A 437 -17.03 29.43 -3.06
C SER A 437 -16.50 29.12 -4.45
N ASP A 438 -17.32 28.45 -5.28
CA ASP A 438 -17.05 27.92 -6.62
C ASP A 438 -16.68 28.96 -7.73
N ASP A 439 -16.45 30.24 -7.40
CA ASP A 439 -16.23 31.32 -8.39
C ASP A 439 -14.74 31.62 -8.70
N ASP A 440 -13.78 30.98 -8.04
CA ASP A 440 -12.35 31.32 -8.17
C ASP A 440 -11.57 30.55 -9.27
N PHE A 441 -12.27 29.86 -10.18
CA PHE A 441 -11.64 29.19 -11.33
C PHE A 441 -12.33 29.50 -12.67
N LEU A 442 -12.14 30.72 -13.15
CA LEU A 442 -12.25 31.07 -14.58
C LEU A 442 -11.08 31.97 -15.03
#